data_AF-A0A0N0LJH1-F1
#
_entry.id   AF-A0A0N0LJH1-F1
#
_cell.length_a   1.000
_cell.length_b   1.000
_cell.length_c   1.000
_cell.angle_alpha   90.00
_cell.angle_beta   90.00
_cell.angle_gamma   90.00
#
_symmetry.space_group_name_H-M   'P 1'
#
loop_
_entity.id
_entity.type
_entity.pdbx_description
1 polymer ?
#
loop_
_entity_poly.entity_id
_entity_poly.type
_entity_poly.pdbx_seq_one_letter_code
_entity_poly.pdbx_strand_id
1 'polypeptide(L)'
;MNLNTLKAKKIIHFCAADEHRENFILTRVRLAGGADFFLPGVHSDVGGCYTHNMSENRQIMDFDNALGDGLSDEDYTIALNNDLNNLIEQGWFKSNEVVAPNFWLETYINRMKISNKYSFVTLHIMSEQVNKNYLNTIKMDNLNMAYKIPNGTEDEYYSLDLTKVKKRLDDYVNGLAPEMTYHTKIEIEELERQLVAKTITKERFDLIVQDHNLLIYLRNRYLHWNSRFGEIGYRPHFIFDKETLQIKRFREMAFNS
;
A
#
# COMPACT_ATOMS: atom_id res chain seq x y z
N MET A 1 -2.32 -3.18 -22.28
CA MET A 1 -3.50 -3.24 -23.17
C MET A 1 -3.85 -1.82 -23.59
N ASN A 2 -3.96 -1.52 -24.89
CA ASN A 2 -4.34 -0.18 -25.35
C ASN A 2 -5.88 -0.08 -25.36
N LEU A 3 -6.45 0.58 -24.36
CA LEU A 3 -7.90 0.73 -24.22
C LEU A 3 -8.46 1.84 -25.12
N ASN A 4 -7.63 2.65 -25.78
CA ASN A 4 -8.09 3.75 -26.64
C ASN A 4 -8.85 3.25 -27.89
N THR A 5 -8.67 1.98 -28.27
CA THR A 5 -9.35 1.35 -29.40
C THR A 5 -10.57 0.50 -29.00
N LEU A 6 -10.80 0.29 -27.70
CA LEU A 6 -11.88 -0.55 -27.17
C LEU A 6 -12.99 0.34 -26.58
N LYS A 7 -14.22 0.21 -27.09
CA LYS A 7 -15.38 0.92 -26.54
C LYS A 7 -16.00 0.10 -25.41
N ALA A 8 -15.71 0.47 -24.16
CA ALA A 8 -16.39 -0.07 -22.98
C ALA A 8 -17.43 0.92 -22.45
N LYS A 9 -18.57 0.42 -21.95
CA LYS A 9 -19.62 1.27 -21.33
C LYS A 9 -19.11 1.96 -20.06
N LYS A 10 -18.25 1.28 -19.30
CA LYS A 10 -17.63 1.78 -18.06
C LYS A 10 -16.26 1.11 -17.91
N ILE A 11 -15.25 1.90 -17.55
CA ILE A 11 -13.91 1.41 -17.23
C ILE A 11 -13.60 1.86 -15.79
N ILE A 12 -13.30 0.88 -14.93
CA ILE A 12 -12.88 1.09 -13.55
C ILE A 12 -11.58 0.33 -13.36
N HIS A 13 -10.59 1.00 -12.79
CA HIS A 13 -9.26 0.44 -12.60
C HIS A 13 -8.84 0.62 -11.14
N PHE A 14 -8.69 -0.50 -10.43
CA PHE A 14 -8.14 -0.49 -9.09
C PHE A 14 -6.62 -0.62 -9.17
N CYS A 15 -5.94 0.42 -8.71
CA CYS A 15 -4.50 0.57 -8.76
C CYS A 15 -3.92 0.29 -7.37
N ALA A 16 -2.86 -0.49 -7.29
CA ALA A 16 -2.08 -0.66 -6.06
C ALA A 16 -1.38 0.66 -5.71
N ALA A 17 -1.72 1.27 -4.56
CA ALA A 17 -1.14 2.54 -4.13
C ALA A 17 0.31 2.39 -3.66
N ASP A 18 0.66 1.23 -3.10
CA ASP A 18 1.97 0.97 -2.50
C ASP A 18 2.90 0.13 -3.39
N GLU A 19 2.51 -0.17 -4.64
CA GLU A 19 3.41 -0.81 -5.63
C GLU A 19 4.56 0.14 -6.00
N HIS A 20 5.78 -0.35 -5.99
CA HIS A 20 6.97 0.47 -6.22
C HIS A 20 8.11 -0.31 -6.91
N ARG A 21 7.85 -1.47 -7.51
CA ARG A 21 8.86 -2.22 -8.27
C ARG A 21 9.11 -1.61 -9.64
N GLU A 22 10.36 -1.69 -10.09
CA GLU A 22 10.84 -1.13 -11.36
C GLU A 22 10.03 -1.63 -12.57
N ASN A 23 9.68 -2.92 -12.59
CA ASN A 23 8.98 -3.55 -13.72
C ASN A 23 7.45 -3.46 -13.64
N PHE A 24 6.90 -2.73 -12.66
CA PHE A 24 5.45 -2.63 -12.41
C PHE A 24 4.93 -1.20 -12.63
N ILE A 25 5.33 -0.62 -13.76
CA ILE A 25 4.86 0.71 -14.20
C ILE A 25 3.34 0.68 -14.40
N LEU A 26 2.63 1.64 -13.80
CA LEU A 26 1.18 1.72 -13.97
C LEU A 26 0.81 2.37 -15.30
N THR A 27 0.01 1.66 -16.10
CA THR A 27 -0.73 2.26 -17.21
C THR A 27 -2.11 2.68 -16.72
N ARG A 28 -2.40 3.99 -16.74
CA ARG A 28 -3.70 4.54 -16.36
C ARG A 28 -4.75 4.35 -17.45
N VAL A 29 -6.01 4.46 -17.05
CA VAL A 29 -7.16 4.37 -17.97
C VAL A 29 -7.81 5.72 -18.28
N ARG A 30 -7.24 6.82 -17.77
CA ARG A 30 -7.82 8.17 -17.91
C ARG A 30 -8.01 8.56 -19.37
N LEU A 31 -7.02 8.31 -20.23
CA LEU A 31 -7.13 8.61 -21.66
C LEU A 31 -8.21 7.79 -22.39
N ALA A 32 -8.58 6.62 -21.85
CA ALA A 32 -9.66 5.80 -22.36
C ALA A 32 -11.04 6.17 -21.79
N GLY A 33 -11.15 7.26 -21.02
CA GLY A 33 -12.39 7.69 -20.37
C GLY A 33 -12.76 6.87 -19.13
N GLY A 34 -11.81 6.13 -18.56
CA GLY A 34 -11.98 5.36 -17.33
C GLY A 34 -11.66 6.14 -16.05
N ALA A 35 -11.92 5.51 -14.92
CA ALA A 35 -11.54 6.02 -13.59
C ALA A 35 -10.51 5.09 -12.93
N ASP A 36 -9.39 5.66 -12.50
CA ASP A 36 -8.41 5.00 -11.64
C ASP A 36 -8.75 5.27 -10.16
N PHE A 37 -8.76 4.23 -9.33
CA PHE A 37 -8.88 4.31 -7.88
C PHE A 37 -7.65 3.66 -7.24
N PHE A 38 -6.95 4.40 -6.38
CA PHE A 38 -5.76 3.92 -5.72
C PHE A 38 -6.15 3.29 -4.39
N LEU A 39 -5.93 1.98 -4.26
CA LEU A 39 -6.26 1.20 -3.09
C LEU A 39 -4.95 0.80 -2.37
N PRO A 40 -4.92 0.80 -1.04
CA PRO A 40 -3.75 0.34 -0.28
C PRO A 40 -3.27 -1.05 -0.70
N GLY A 41 -1.96 -1.28 -0.62
CA GLY A 41 -1.31 -2.54 -0.95
C GLY A 41 -0.53 -2.50 -2.25
N VAL A 42 0.21 -3.59 -2.45
CA VAL A 42 1.00 -3.85 -3.65
C VAL A 42 0.18 -4.61 -4.71
N HIS A 43 0.75 -4.85 -5.90
CA HIS A 43 0.00 -5.37 -7.06
C HIS A 43 -0.96 -6.53 -6.76
N SER A 44 -0.48 -7.57 -6.08
CA SER A 44 -1.27 -8.76 -5.77
C SER A 44 -2.11 -8.66 -4.49
N ASP A 45 -1.95 -7.59 -3.69
CA ASP A 45 -2.92 -7.27 -2.63
C ASP A 45 -4.22 -6.79 -3.25
N VAL A 46 -4.12 -5.96 -4.30
CA VAL A 46 -5.28 -5.45 -5.04
C VAL A 46 -5.81 -6.48 -6.04
N GLY A 47 -4.92 -7.11 -6.82
CA GLY A 47 -5.28 -8.09 -7.85
C GLY A 47 -5.60 -9.50 -7.34
N GLY A 48 -5.21 -9.83 -6.11
CA GLY A 48 -5.22 -11.20 -5.59
C GLY A 48 -4.01 -12.02 -6.05
N CYS A 49 -3.99 -13.29 -5.63
CA CYS A 49 -2.96 -14.33 -5.85
C CYS A 49 -1.94 -14.58 -4.72
N TYR A 50 -1.89 -13.76 -3.68
CA TYR A 50 -1.13 -14.12 -2.49
C TYR A 50 -1.77 -15.31 -1.76
N THR A 51 -0.93 -16.15 -1.15
CA THR A 51 -1.35 -17.23 -0.27
C THR A 51 -1.56 -16.68 1.15
N HIS A 52 -2.63 -17.11 1.81
CA HIS A 52 -2.85 -16.76 3.22
C HIS A 52 -1.71 -17.28 4.10
N ASN A 53 -1.32 -16.51 5.12
CA ASN A 53 -0.22 -16.81 6.04
C ASN A 53 1.17 -16.85 5.37
N MET A 54 1.39 -16.06 4.31
CA MET A 54 2.69 -16.01 3.64
C MET A 54 3.77 -15.43 4.56
N SER A 55 4.96 -16.03 4.56
CA SER A 55 6.14 -15.44 5.18
C SER A 55 6.96 -14.67 4.16
N GLU A 56 7.57 -13.57 4.60
CA GLU A 56 8.41 -12.70 3.78
C GLU A 56 9.77 -12.57 4.44
N ASN A 57 10.78 -13.21 3.84
CA ASN A 57 12.19 -13.09 4.20
C ASN A 57 12.95 -12.60 2.97
N ARG A 58 13.36 -11.32 2.96
CA ARG A 58 13.89 -10.63 1.78
C ARG A 58 14.82 -9.51 2.17
N GLN A 59 15.82 -9.25 1.33
CA GLN A 59 16.61 -8.02 1.34
C GLN A 59 15.77 -6.87 0.76
N ILE A 60 15.65 -5.75 1.47
CA ILE A 60 14.75 -4.64 1.11
C ILE A 60 15.47 -3.33 0.76
N MET A 61 16.76 -3.25 1.07
CA MET A 61 17.66 -2.19 0.62
C MET A 61 19.09 -2.73 0.52
N ASP A 62 19.82 -2.16 -0.43
CA ASP A 62 21.21 -2.50 -0.76
C ASP A 62 21.88 -1.23 -1.28
N PHE A 63 22.99 -0.84 -0.66
CA PHE A 63 23.84 0.24 -1.15
C PHE A 63 25.22 -0.28 -1.50
N ASP A 64 25.61 -0.06 -2.75
CA ASP A 64 27.00 -0.14 -3.15
C ASP A 64 27.66 1.22 -2.88
N ASN A 65 28.71 1.24 -2.06
CA ASN A 65 29.52 2.44 -1.86
C ASN A 65 30.10 2.93 -3.20
N ALA A 66 29.65 4.10 -3.65
CA ALA A 66 30.15 4.73 -4.85
C ALA A 66 31.37 5.62 -4.54
N LEU A 67 32.50 5.36 -5.18
CA LEU A 67 33.69 6.22 -5.04
C LEU A 67 33.39 7.65 -5.53
N GLY A 68 33.70 8.64 -4.68
CA GLY A 68 33.63 10.06 -5.02
C GLY A 68 32.25 10.69 -4.87
N ASP A 69 31.34 10.03 -4.15
CA ASP A 69 29.96 10.45 -4.03
C ASP A 69 29.67 11.31 -2.78
N GLY A 70 30.69 11.50 -1.94
CA GLY A 70 30.70 12.37 -0.77
C GLY A 70 30.22 11.73 0.53
N LEU A 71 29.89 10.44 0.54
CA LEU A 71 29.32 9.75 1.70
C LEU A 71 30.29 8.72 2.30
N SER A 72 30.20 8.55 3.61
CA SER A 72 30.88 7.50 4.35
C SER A 72 29.97 6.30 4.60
N ASP A 73 30.55 5.15 4.96
CA ASP A 73 29.80 3.96 5.40
C ASP A 73 28.86 4.27 6.57
N GLU A 74 29.25 5.23 7.43
CA GLU A 74 28.42 5.70 8.54
C GLU A 74 27.18 6.46 8.03
N ASP A 75 27.32 7.30 7.01
CA ASP A 75 26.19 8.02 6.40
C ASP A 75 25.20 7.05 5.77
N TYR A 76 25.68 6.03 5.06
CA TYR A 76 24.82 4.97 4.52
C TYR A 76 24.13 4.17 5.61
N THR A 77 24.84 3.85 6.70
CA THR A 77 24.27 3.17 7.86
C THR A 77 23.17 4.00 8.51
N ILE A 78 23.36 5.33 8.63
CA ILE A 78 22.34 6.27 9.11
C ILE A 78 21.13 6.27 8.17
N ALA A 79 21.35 6.38 6.86
CA ALA A 79 20.28 6.40 5.87
C ALA A 79 19.42 5.12 5.90
N LEU A 80 20.06 3.95 6.01
CA LEU A 80 19.36 2.67 6.10
C LEU A 80 18.59 2.53 7.41
N ASN A 81 19.14 3.00 8.54
CA ASN A 81 18.41 3.02 9.80
C ASN A 81 17.22 3.99 9.77
N ASN A 82 17.37 5.16 9.14
CA ASN A 82 16.27 6.09 8.90
C ASN A 82 15.16 5.44 8.08
N ASP A 83 15.49 4.75 6.98
CA ASP A 83 14.53 4.01 6.16
C ASP A 83 13.78 2.94 6.97
N LEU A 84 14.49 2.10 7.74
CA LEU A 84 13.87 1.09 8.59
C LEU A 84 12.93 1.71 9.63
N ASN A 85 13.36 2.79 10.30
CA ASN A 85 12.54 3.50 11.28
C ASN A 85 11.28 4.10 10.64
N ASN A 86 11.41 4.71 9.46
CA ASN A 86 10.28 5.26 8.71
C ASN A 86 9.29 4.15 8.31
N LEU A 87 9.78 2.98 7.87
CA LEU A 87 8.93 1.85 7.50
C LEU A 87 8.22 1.23 8.71
N ILE A 88 8.89 1.19 9.87
CA ILE A 88 8.30 0.77 11.14
C ILE A 88 7.21 1.76 11.57
N GLU A 89 7.48 3.08 11.52
CA GLU A 89 6.50 4.10 11.90
C GLU A 89 5.26 4.08 10.99
N GLN A 90 5.45 3.79 9.71
CA GLN A 90 4.37 3.62 8.73
C GLN A 90 3.56 2.32 8.91
N GLY A 91 4.00 1.43 9.79
CA GLY A 91 3.36 0.15 10.08
C GLY A 91 3.66 -0.95 9.06
N TRP A 92 4.64 -0.77 8.17
CA TRP A 92 5.06 -1.84 7.26
C TRP A 92 5.67 -3.02 8.02
N PHE A 93 6.50 -2.71 9.02
CA PHE A 93 7.21 -3.72 9.81
C PHE A 93 7.12 -3.43 11.31
N LYS A 94 7.23 -4.47 12.12
CA LYS A 94 7.55 -4.33 13.55
C LYS A 94 9.06 -4.29 13.74
N SER A 95 9.52 -3.70 14.84
CA SER A 95 10.96 -3.61 15.14
C SER A 95 11.67 -4.96 15.21
N ASN A 96 10.96 -6.03 15.58
CA ASN A 96 11.51 -7.40 15.60
C ASN A 96 11.39 -8.15 14.26
N GLU A 97 10.82 -7.52 13.22
CA GLU A 97 10.69 -8.07 11.87
C GLU A 97 11.72 -7.47 10.91
N VAL A 98 12.59 -6.57 11.37
CA VAL A 98 13.66 -5.98 10.57
C VAL A 98 15.02 -6.38 11.11
N VAL A 99 16.02 -6.41 10.24
CA VAL A 99 17.44 -6.60 10.61
C VAL A 99 18.17 -5.30 10.33
N ALA A 100 18.95 -4.85 11.31
CA ALA A 100 19.80 -3.67 11.18
C ALA A 100 20.78 -3.81 10.01
N PRO A 101 21.28 -2.70 9.44
CA PRO A 101 22.26 -2.73 8.37
C PRO A 101 23.46 -3.60 8.72
N ASN A 102 23.85 -4.50 7.82
CA ASN A 102 25.04 -5.31 7.98
C ASN A 102 26.29 -4.56 7.46
N PHE A 103 27.47 -5.22 7.52
CA PHE A 103 28.73 -4.66 7.03
C PHE A 103 28.71 -4.34 5.53
N TRP A 104 27.83 -4.98 4.76
CA TRP A 104 27.66 -4.76 3.33
C TRP A 104 26.59 -3.71 3.00
N LEU A 105 26.11 -2.96 3.99
CA LEU A 105 25.07 -1.92 3.83
C LEU A 105 23.74 -2.49 3.29
N GLU A 106 23.41 -3.70 3.70
CA GLU A 106 22.17 -4.37 3.32
C GLU A 106 21.19 -4.39 4.49
N THR A 107 19.89 -4.24 4.22
CA THR A 107 18.82 -4.44 5.20
C THR A 107 17.85 -5.53 4.78
N TYR A 108 17.32 -6.23 5.78
CA TYR A 108 16.46 -7.40 5.59
C TYR A 108 15.20 -7.30 6.43
N ILE A 109 14.15 -7.95 5.94
CA ILE A 109 12.92 -8.18 6.70
C ILE A 109 12.69 -9.67 6.91
N ASN A 110 12.04 -10.00 8.03
CA ASN A 110 11.63 -11.34 8.43
C ASN A 110 10.23 -11.25 9.02
N ARG A 111 9.23 -11.24 8.14
CA ARG A 111 7.80 -11.19 8.51
C ARG A 111 7.18 -12.56 8.33
N MET A 112 6.25 -12.91 9.19
CA MET A 112 5.52 -14.18 9.09
C MET A 112 4.03 -13.92 9.10
N LYS A 113 3.26 -14.84 8.51
CA LYS A 113 1.80 -14.85 8.57
C LYS A 113 1.18 -13.55 8.03
N ILE A 114 1.53 -13.16 6.81
CA ILE A 114 0.84 -12.10 6.10
C ILE A 114 -0.41 -12.67 5.43
N SER A 115 -1.55 -12.04 5.66
CA SER A 115 -2.84 -12.49 5.18
C SER A 115 -3.13 -11.98 3.78
N ASN A 116 -3.64 -12.84 2.90
CA ASN A 116 -4.16 -12.44 1.59
C ASN A 116 -5.61 -11.90 1.63
N LYS A 117 -6.27 -11.88 2.80
CA LYS A 117 -7.71 -11.60 2.92
C LYS A 117 -8.08 -10.16 2.57
N TYR A 118 -7.12 -9.23 2.48
CA TYR A 118 -7.37 -7.90 1.94
C TYR A 118 -7.83 -7.94 0.48
N SER A 119 -7.29 -8.85 -0.34
CA SER A 119 -7.74 -9.02 -1.74
C SER A 119 -9.22 -9.42 -1.86
N PHE A 120 -9.83 -9.93 -0.78
CA PHE A 120 -11.26 -10.22 -0.78
C PHE A 120 -12.05 -8.91 -0.74
N VAL A 121 -11.57 -7.90 -0.02
CA VAL A 121 -12.17 -6.56 -0.01
C VAL A 121 -12.20 -5.99 -1.43
N THR A 122 -11.06 -5.98 -2.12
CA THR A 122 -10.95 -5.42 -3.48
C THR A 122 -11.81 -6.19 -4.49
N LEU A 123 -11.87 -7.52 -4.36
CA LEU A 123 -12.74 -8.39 -5.16
C LEU A 123 -14.24 -8.08 -4.96
N HIS A 124 -14.69 -7.85 -3.73
CA HIS A 124 -16.10 -7.53 -3.45
C HIS A 124 -16.48 -6.17 -4.03
N ILE A 125 -15.64 -5.14 -3.81
CA ILE A 125 -15.88 -3.80 -4.35
C ILE A 125 -15.96 -3.87 -5.88
N MET A 126 -15.03 -4.58 -6.56
CA MET A 126 -15.06 -4.73 -8.02
C MET A 126 -16.34 -5.43 -8.47
N SER A 127 -16.75 -6.50 -7.79
CA SER A 127 -17.97 -7.25 -8.10
C SER A 127 -19.24 -6.40 -7.97
N GLU A 128 -19.29 -5.56 -6.94
CA GLU A 128 -20.38 -4.60 -6.75
C GLU A 128 -20.40 -3.52 -7.84
N GLN A 129 -19.23 -3.02 -8.25
CA GLN A 129 -19.12 -2.09 -9.38
C GLN A 129 -19.58 -2.72 -10.70
N VAL A 130 -19.28 -4.00 -10.94
CA VAL A 130 -19.84 -4.75 -12.08
C VAL A 130 -21.36 -4.80 -11.99
N ASN A 131 -21.91 -5.21 -10.84
CA ASN A 131 -23.36 -5.35 -10.67
C ASN A 131 -24.13 -4.03 -10.75
N LYS A 132 -23.53 -2.89 -10.39
CA LYS A 132 -24.11 -1.54 -10.61
C LYS A 132 -24.31 -1.22 -12.09
N ASN A 133 -23.44 -1.73 -12.95
CA ASN A 133 -23.48 -1.46 -14.40
C ASN A 133 -24.18 -2.58 -15.19
N TYR A 134 -24.20 -3.79 -14.63
CA TYR A 134 -24.75 -5.03 -15.20
C TYR A 134 -25.40 -5.88 -14.10
N LEU A 135 -26.68 -5.65 -13.85
CA LEU A 135 -27.43 -6.25 -12.74
C LEU A 135 -27.25 -7.78 -12.68
N ASN A 136 -26.95 -8.28 -11.47
CA ASN A 136 -26.88 -9.71 -11.14
C ASN A 136 -25.87 -10.54 -11.96
N THR A 137 -24.85 -9.90 -12.53
CA THR A 137 -23.75 -10.57 -13.26
C THR A 137 -22.93 -11.43 -12.31
N ILE A 138 -22.56 -10.86 -11.15
CA ILE A 138 -21.85 -11.57 -10.08
C ILE A 138 -22.85 -11.93 -8.99
N LYS A 139 -22.94 -13.22 -8.64
CA LYS A 139 -23.77 -13.69 -7.53
C LYS A 139 -23.07 -13.40 -6.20
N MET A 140 -23.45 -12.30 -5.56
CA MET A 140 -22.80 -11.83 -4.33
C MET A 140 -22.89 -12.85 -3.18
N ASP A 141 -23.97 -13.63 -3.07
CA ASP A 141 -24.09 -14.67 -2.03
C ASP A 141 -23.01 -15.75 -2.18
N ASN A 142 -22.75 -16.19 -3.42
CA ASN A 142 -21.69 -17.16 -3.71
C ASN A 142 -20.30 -16.54 -3.43
N LEU A 143 -20.12 -15.27 -3.77
CA LEU A 143 -18.87 -14.55 -3.50
C LEU A 143 -18.61 -14.43 -1.99
N ASN A 144 -19.62 -14.03 -1.22
CA ASN A 144 -19.55 -13.89 0.24
C ASN A 144 -19.25 -15.23 0.92
N MET A 145 -19.76 -16.34 0.37
CA MET A 145 -19.50 -17.69 0.88
C MET A 145 -18.07 -18.14 0.57
N ALA A 146 -17.59 -17.92 -0.65
CA ALA A 146 -16.25 -18.36 -1.08
C ALA A 146 -15.11 -17.47 -0.56
N TYR A 147 -15.35 -16.16 -0.47
CA TYR A 147 -14.35 -15.15 -0.15
C TYR A 147 -14.79 -14.25 1.01
N LYS A 148 -15.32 -14.85 2.08
CA LYS A 148 -15.82 -14.12 3.25
C LYS A 148 -14.79 -13.09 3.75
N ILE A 149 -15.21 -11.83 3.82
CA ILE A 149 -14.41 -10.77 4.42
C ILE A 149 -14.43 -10.92 5.95
N PRO A 150 -13.28 -11.11 6.61
CA PRO A 150 -13.22 -11.28 8.06
C PRO A 150 -13.58 -9.98 8.78
N ASN A 151 -14.19 -10.09 9.95
CA ASN A 151 -14.55 -8.94 10.78
C ASN A 151 -13.62 -8.78 12.00
N GLY A 152 -12.49 -9.50 12.01
CA GLY A 152 -11.48 -9.40 13.06
C GLY A 152 -11.77 -10.25 14.29
N THR A 153 -12.84 -11.06 14.27
CA THR A 153 -13.20 -11.95 15.39
C THR A 153 -12.81 -13.40 15.16
N GLU A 154 -12.45 -13.76 13.92
CA GLU A 154 -12.15 -15.15 13.54
C GLU A 154 -10.78 -15.63 13.98
N ASP A 155 -9.80 -14.73 14.13
CA ASP A 155 -8.42 -15.04 14.51
C ASP A 155 -7.82 -13.81 15.21
N GLU A 156 -7.38 -13.97 16.47
CA GLU A 156 -6.80 -12.89 17.27
C GLU A 156 -5.53 -12.30 16.62
N TYR A 157 -4.80 -13.10 15.85
CA TYR A 157 -3.64 -12.62 15.10
C TYR A 157 -4.02 -11.64 13.97
N TYR A 158 -5.25 -11.76 13.46
CA TYR A 158 -5.83 -10.97 12.38
C TYR A 158 -7.04 -10.18 12.90
N SER A 159 -6.79 -9.29 13.86
CA SER A 159 -7.83 -8.56 14.60
C SER A 159 -8.45 -7.37 13.85
N LEU A 160 -7.94 -7.01 12.66
CA LEU A 160 -8.51 -5.90 11.90
C LEU A 160 -9.85 -6.32 11.28
N ASP A 161 -10.90 -5.54 11.58
CA ASP A 161 -12.20 -5.66 10.93
C ASP A 161 -12.14 -5.17 9.48
N LEU A 162 -11.94 -6.10 8.54
CA LEU A 162 -11.88 -5.77 7.11
C LEU A 162 -13.23 -5.35 6.54
N THR A 163 -14.35 -5.53 7.25
CA THR A 163 -15.64 -4.99 6.82
C THR A 163 -15.68 -3.46 6.93
N LYS A 164 -14.99 -2.89 7.93
CA LYS A 164 -14.79 -1.44 8.05
C LYS A 164 -13.86 -0.91 6.96
N VAL A 165 -12.79 -1.65 6.64
CA VAL A 165 -11.90 -1.32 5.53
C VAL A 165 -12.68 -1.29 4.21
N LYS A 166 -13.49 -2.33 3.95
CA LYS A 166 -14.37 -2.38 2.77
C LYS A 166 -15.25 -1.15 2.71
N LYS A 167 -15.97 -0.83 3.78
CA LYS A 167 -16.86 0.35 3.83
C LYS A 167 -16.12 1.65 3.48
N ARG A 168 -14.94 1.86 4.05
CA ARG A 168 -14.13 3.06 3.81
C ARG A 168 -13.65 3.17 2.36
N LEU A 169 -13.26 2.05 1.75
CA LEU A 169 -12.86 2.00 0.33
C LEU A 169 -14.07 2.10 -0.61
N ASP A 170 -15.21 1.54 -0.26
CA ASP A 170 -16.47 1.73 -0.99
C ASP A 170 -16.88 3.19 -1.00
N ASP A 171 -16.80 3.89 0.12
CA ASP A 171 -17.10 5.32 0.18
C ASP A 171 -16.19 6.11 -0.76
N TYR A 172 -14.91 5.76 -0.83
CA TYR A 172 -13.98 6.36 -1.79
C TYR A 172 -14.37 6.06 -3.24
N VAL A 173 -14.59 4.80 -3.59
CA VAL A 173 -14.92 4.38 -4.96
C VAL A 173 -16.25 4.97 -5.45
N ASN A 174 -17.18 5.24 -4.53
CA ASN A 174 -18.47 5.86 -4.84
C ASN A 174 -18.48 7.39 -4.70
N GLY A 175 -17.32 8.02 -4.43
CA GLY A 175 -17.19 9.49 -4.35
C GLY A 175 -17.77 10.12 -3.07
N LEU A 176 -18.00 9.32 -2.03
CA LEU A 176 -18.49 9.76 -0.71
C LEU A 176 -17.35 10.12 0.25
N ALA A 177 -16.12 9.69 -0.04
CA ALA A 177 -14.93 10.00 0.74
C ALA A 177 -13.71 10.21 -0.18
N PRO A 178 -12.68 10.96 0.25
CA PRO A 178 -11.43 11.05 -0.48
C PRO A 178 -10.65 9.73 -0.44
N GLU A 179 -9.55 9.68 -1.21
CA GLU A 179 -8.57 8.60 -1.15
C GLU A 179 -8.02 8.43 0.27
N MET A 180 -7.82 7.18 0.69
CA MET A 180 -7.20 6.85 1.97
C MET A 180 -5.71 7.17 1.90
N THR A 181 -5.23 8.02 2.80
CA THR A 181 -3.83 8.49 2.80
C THR A 181 -3.19 8.34 4.17
N TYR A 182 -1.93 7.90 4.19
CA TYR A 182 -1.15 7.84 5.41
C TYR A 182 -0.67 9.25 5.79
N HIS A 183 -0.81 9.59 7.06
CA HIS A 183 -0.20 10.77 7.68
C HIS A 183 0.72 10.29 8.79
N THR A 184 1.90 10.88 8.91
CA THR A 184 2.84 10.66 10.01
C THR A 184 2.25 11.14 11.33
N LYS A 185 2.83 10.72 12.46
CA LYS A 185 2.38 11.19 13.78
C LYS A 185 2.52 12.71 13.91
N ILE A 186 3.61 13.27 13.40
CA ILE A 186 3.87 14.72 13.40
C ILE A 186 2.80 15.47 12.59
N GLU A 187 2.41 14.95 11.42
CA GLU A 187 1.33 15.54 10.62
C GLU A 187 -0.02 15.46 11.35
N ILE A 188 -0.31 14.37 12.06
CA ILE A 188 -1.53 14.24 12.86
C ILE A 188 -1.54 15.24 14.02
N GLU A 189 -0.43 15.43 14.72
CA GLU A 189 -0.30 16.43 15.79
C GLU A 189 -0.51 17.86 15.26
N GLU A 190 -0.02 18.15 14.05
CA GLU A 190 -0.27 19.43 13.39
C GLU A 190 -1.74 19.60 13.00
N LEU A 191 -2.38 18.55 12.49
CA LEU A 191 -3.81 18.55 12.19
C LEU A 191 -4.66 18.73 13.47
N GLU A 192 -4.21 18.19 14.60
CA GLU A 192 -4.88 18.39 15.89
C GLU A 192 -4.81 19.87 16.33
N ARG A 193 -3.66 20.53 16.17
CA ARG A 193 -3.53 21.99 16.39
C ARG A 193 -4.48 22.77 15.47
N GLN A 194 -4.57 22.36 14.21
CA GLN A 194 -5.49 22.97 13.23
C GLN A 194 -6.96 22.77 13.60
N LEU A 195 -7.32 21.63 14.18
CA LEU A 195 -8.66 21.35 14.70
C LEU A 195 -9.00 22.27 15.88
N VAL A 196 -8.08 22.44 16.83
CA VAL A 196 -8.24 23.37 17.97
C VAL A 196 -8.41 24.80 17.48
N ALA A 197 -7.63 25.20 16.46
CA ALA A 197 -7.75 26.49 15.80
C ALA A 197 -8.99 26.63 14.89
N LYS A 198 -9.82 25.58 14.75
CA LYS A 198 -11.03 25.52 13.90
C LYS A 198 -10.76 25.78 12.42
N THR A 199 -9.57 25.45 11.95
CA THR A 199 -9.18 25.56 10.52
C THR A 199 -9.52 24.30 9.73
N ILE A 200 -9.74 23.18 10.42
CA ILE A 200 -10.30 21.95 9.88
C ILE A 200 -11.52 21.50 10.69
N THR A 201 -12.41 20.76 10.04
CA THR A 201 -13.60 20.17 10.68
C THR A 201 -13.22 18.91 11.46
N LYS A 202 -13.98 18.59 12.51
CA LYS A 202 -13.80 17.35 13.28
C LYS A 202 -13.96 16.11 12.39
N GLU A 203 -14.93 16.11 11.49
CA GLU A 203 -15.20 15.00 10.59
C GLU A 203 -13.99 14.66 9.71
N ARG A 204 -13.31 15.70 9.19
CA ARG A 204 -12.08 15.56 8.40
C ARG A 204 -10.92 15.01 9.25
N PHE A 205 -10.75 15.52 10.46
CA PHE A 205 -9.70 15.04 11.36
C PHE A 205 -9.92 13.57 11.75
N ASP A 206 -11.15 13.22 12.16
CA ASP A 206 -11.52 11.86 12.55
C ASP A 206 -11.32 10.88 11.38
N LEU A 207 -11.61 11.28 10.14
CA LEU A 207 -11.35 10.48 8.94
C LEU A 207 -9.85 10.24 8.72
N ILE A 208 -9.01 11.28 8.88
CA ILE A 208 -7.55 11.16 8.71
C ILE A 208 -6.95 10.22 9.78
N VAL A 209 -7.36 10.38 11.04
CA VAL A 209 -6.92 9.51 12.13
C VAL A 209 -7.41 8.08 11.92
N GLN A 210 -8.65 7.89 11.43
CA GLN A 210 -9.17 6.58 11.07
C GLN A 210 -8.31 5.93 9.96
N ASP A 211 -8.04 6.67 8.88
CA ASP A 211 -7.25 6.19 7.75
C ASP A 211 -5.82 5.81 8.18
N HIS A 212 -5.15 6.65 8.99
CA HIS A 212 -3.85 6.34 9.58
C HIS A 212 -3.86 5.00 10.33
N ASN A 213 -4.83 4.82 11.23
CA ASN A 213 -4.93 3.61 12.03
C ASN A 213 -5.19 2.38 11.15
N LEU A 214 -6.16 2.45 10.23
CA LEU A 214 -6.47 1.35 9.32
C LEU A 214 -5.24 0.96 8.49
N LEU A 215 -4.50 1.93 7.96
CA LEU A 215 -3.29 1.68 7.16
C LEU A 215 -2.20 0.99 7.97
N ILE A 216 -1.96 1.38 9.23
CA ILE A 216 -0.99 0.70 10.10
C ILE A 216 -1.36 -0.78 10.26
N TYR A 217 -2.61 -1.10 10.57
CA TYR A 217 -3.04 -2.49 10.74
C TYR A 217 -3.02 -3.28 9.43
N LEU A 218 -3.43 -2.67 8.32
CA LEU A 218 -3.37 -3.26 6.99
C LEU A 218 -1.92 -3.60 6.63
N ARG A 219 -1.01 -2.63 6.70
CA ARG A 219 0.41 -2.81 6.39
C ARG A 219 1.06 -3.88 7.26
N ASN A 220 0.72 -3.94 8.56
CA ASN A 220 1.31 -4.90 9.47
C ASN A 220 1.01 -6.35 9.09
N ARG A 221 -0.23 -6.68 8.69
CA ARG A 221 -0.68 -8.09 8.59
C ARG A 221 -1.50 -8.48 7.36
N TYR A 222 -1.85 -7.55 6.50
CA TYR A 222 -2.73 -7.81 5.35
C TYR A 222 -2.19 -7.30 4.01
N LEU A 223 -1.17 -6.44 4.04
CA LEU A 223 -0.47 -5.97 2.84
C LEU A 223 0.93 -6.55 2.79
N HIS A 224 1.31 -7.00 1.60
CA HIS A 224 2.57 -7.67 1.36
C HIS A 224 3.68 -6.68 0.99
N TRP A 225 4.92 -7.07 1.25
CA TRP A 225 6.08 -6.34 0.74
C TRP A 225 6.64 -7.06 -0.48
N ASN A 226 6.47 -6.46 -1.66
CA ASN A 226 6.72 -7.13 -2.93
C ASN A 226 8.13 -6.91 -3.50
N SER A 227 8.76 -5.78 -3.20
CA SER A 227 10.09 -5.45 -3.73
C SER A 227 11.18 -6.14 -2.93
N ARG A 228 12.31 -6.38 -3.60
CA ARG A 228 13.52 -6.92 -2.99
C ARG A 228 14.73 -6.69 -3.85
N PHE A 229 15.88 -6.65 -3.20
CA PHE A 229 17.18 -6.74 -3.84
C PHE A 229 17.58 -8.22 -4.01
N GLY A 230 18.69 -8.46 -4.73
CA GLY A 230 19.20 -9.81 -5.03
C GLY A 230 18.48 -10.57 -6.15
N GLU A 231 17.32 -10.12 -6.63
CA GLU A 231 16.60 -10.77 -7.74
C GLU A 231 16.22 -9.80 -8.87
N ILE A 232 16.45 -10.24 -10.11
CA ILE A 232 16.16 -9.44 -11.32
C ILE A 232 14.65 -9.18 -11.39
N GLY A 233 14.30 -7.89 -11.53
CA GLY A 233 12.94 -7.44 -11.78
C GLY A 233 12.04 -7.28 -10.56
N TYR A 234 12.59 -7.44 -9.35
CA TYR A 234 11.90 -7.16 -8.09
C TYR A 234 12.40 -5.90 -7.37
N ARG A 235 13.41 -5.22 -7.93
CA ARG A 235 13.98 -4.03 -7.32
C ARG A 235 12.96 -2.91 -7.19
N PRO A 236 13.03 -2.11 -6.12
CA PRO A 236 12.19 -0.94 -5.96
C PRO A 236 12.73 0.23 -6.79
N HIS A 237 11.83 1.06 -7.30
CA HIS A 237 12.14 2.45 -7.61
C HIS A 237 12.30 3.22 -6.31
N PHE A 238 13.44 3.90 -6.15
CA PHE A 238 13.69 4.75 -4.99
C PHE A 238 14.57 5.95 -5.33
N ILE A 239 14.46 6.99 -4.52
CA ILE A 239 15.36 8.14 -4.49
C ILE A 239 16.09 8.10 -3.15
N PHE A 240 17.38 8.38 -3.17
CA PHE A 240 18.20 8.62 -1.99
C PHE A 240 18.62 10.10 -1.97
N ASP A 241 18.13 10.82 -0.98
CA ASP A 241 18.53 12.19 -0.70
C ASP A 241 19.78 12.17 0.19
N LYS A 242 20.91 12.60 -0.37
CA LYS A 242 22.21 12.59 0.29
C LYS A 242 22.37 13.68 1.34
N GLU A 243 21.58 14.75 1.27
CA GLU A 243 21.64 15.85 2.24
C GLU A 243 20.86 15.49 3.51
N THR A 244 19.69 14.86 3.34
CA THR A 244 18.82 14.48 4.47
C THR A 244 18.99 13.03 4.92
N LEU A 245 19.77 12.23 4.16
CA LEU A 245 19.95 10.79 4.37
C LEU A 245 18.62 10.04 4.42
N GLN A 246 17.70 10.38 3.51
CA GLN A 246 16.36 9.79 3.43
C GLN A 246 16.21 8.96 2.16
N ILE A 247 15.54 7.82 2.29
CA ILE A 247 15.16 6.96 1.18
C ILE A 247 13.66 7.05 0.96
N LYS A 248 13.27 7.29 -0.30
CA LYS A 248 11.85 7.31 -0.68
C LYS A 248 11.60 6.38 -1.85
N ARG A 249 10.76 5.37 -1.62
CA ARG A 249 10.27 4.47 -2.67
C ARG A 249 9.08 5.11 -3.39
N PHE A 250 8.97 4.88 -4.69
CA PHE A 250 7.87 5.44 -5.51
C PHE A 250 7.49 4.50 -6.64
N ARG A 251 6.33 4.74 -7.26
CA ARG A 251 5.94 4.04 -8.49
C ARG A 251 6.13 4.93 -9.70
N GLU A 252 6.71 4.38 -10.75
CA GLU A 252 6.65 5.01 -12.06
C GLU A 252 5.28 4.82 -12.74
N MET A 253 4.91 5.83 -13.51
CA MET A 253 3.67 5.87 -14.27
C MET A 253 4.02 5.91 -15.75
N ALA A 254 3.29 5.16 -16.58
CA ALA A 254 3.57 5.10 -18.00
C ALA A 254 3.38 6.49 -18.63
N PHE A 255 4.38 6.92 -19.41
CA PHE A 255 4.32 8.16 -20.18
C PHE A 255 3.14 8.09 -21.16
N ASN A 256 2.24 9.08 -21.13
CA ASN A 256 0.98 9.13 -21.88
C ASN A 256 -0.10 8.10 -21.46
N SER A 257 -0.42 8.01 -20.16
CA SER A 257 -1.60 7.29 -19.66
C SER A 257 -2.57 8.14 -18.84
#